data_AF-A0A1W2TT00-F1
#
_entry.id   AF-A0A1W2TT00-F1
#
_cell.length_a   1.000
_cell.length_b   1.000
_cell.length_c   1.000
_cell.angle_alpha   90.00
_cell.angle_beta   90.00
_cell.angle_gamma   90.00
#
_symmetry.space_group_name_H-M   'P 1'
#
loop_
_entity.id
_entity.type
_entity.pdbx_description
1 polymer ?
#
loop_
_entity_poly.entity_id
_entity_poly.type
_entity_poly.pdbx_seq_one_letter_code
_entity_poly.pdbx_strand_id
1 'polypeptide(L)'
;MPFPFALPTTSSFSFSSSFASESHPSLPLNASTSRGVVRDALKRYKRLPPSAQESTLPSIISKLDAYLPYAFAIDAGLSRASQHGEEINVVLTSTPVIQWRPTISDNVVPGREVPKVKVQSLEYDLFFMLSTLGYARTLLARALLRPLYLTSGASMSPEEREDAIKNATKHLLDATSVHIYVARRAQALSTTPPCADIAQPTAETLVSLALAEATLLGVLKDDIHSAEVAENRKDNPQYQQWAKDKEARENFESRIRLCAHLCLDAAQHAENASACWREAAGKGTTKLHHSLIRYMEALKKTSRAKACRFFGIDAERSGQIGTALGWLECGLEELRDAKKGLSLGRLGKDWSEMREDKKVEKGTNWGSDAGMMEETRVIESLKQKWTTFNSMLAQKIPSTTTLRSNIPSGRALYRAKDIKPFQPPNLPRQSLESMRALPDRADDYEGDGPSSDEDESPAVGAPGTPDNYRSESTRIYY
;
A
#
# COMPACT_ATOMS: atom_id res chain seq x y z
N MET A 1 -8.93 1.14 3.82
CA MET A 1 -8.07 2.20 3.21
C MET A 1 -6.69 1.62 2.95
N PRO A 2 -6.14 1.62 1.72
CA PRO A 2 -4.84 1.02 1.42
C PRO A 2 -3.65 1.73 2.07
N PHE A 3 -2.55 1.01 2.29
CA PHE A 3 -1.33 1.54 2.91
C PHE A 3 -0.67 2.68 2.10
N PRO A 4 -0.25 3.80 2.73
CA PRO A 4 0.41 4.91 2.04
C PRO A 4 1.91 4.61 1.83
N PHE A 5 2.24 3.81 0.82
CA PHE A 5 3.64 3.53 0.47
C PHE A 5 4.43 4.80 0.09
N ALA A 6 5.71 4.82 0.42
CA ALA A 6 6.66 5.74 -0.19
C ALA A 6 7.29 5.08 -1.42
N LEU A 7 7.40 5.83 -2.53
CA LEU A 7 8.05 5.32 -3.74
C LEU A 7 9.58 5.40 -3.60
N PRO A 8 10.32 4.30 -3.86
CA PRO A 8 11.77 4.33 -3.82
C PRO A 8 12.35 5.21 -4.93
N THR A 9 13.58 5.68 -4.72
CA THR A 9 14.31 6.48 -5.71
C THR A 9 15.58 5.78 -6.13
N THR A 10 16.05 6.01 -7.35
CA THR A 10 17.28 5.39 -7.88
C THR A 10 18.29 6.42 -8.40
N SER A 11 19.56 6.01 -8.51
CA SER A 11 20.62 6.78 -9.19
C SER A 11 20.46 6.77 -10.71
N SER A 12 21.24 7.61 -11.40
CA SER A 12 21.58 7.36 -12.81
C SER A 12 22.20 5.97 -12.96
N PHE A 13 22.00 5.39 -14.14
CA PHE A 13 22.69 4.18 -14.57
C PHE A 13 22.72 4.17 -16.10
N SER A 14 23.90 3.95 -16.67
CA SER A 14 24.11 3.75 -18.11
C SER A 14 24.18 2.26 -18.38
N PHE A 15 23.19 1.70 -19.07
CA PHE A 15 23.19 0.29 -19.44
C PHE A 15 24.36 -0.05 -20.35
N SER A 16 24.77 0.86 -21.24
CA SER A 16 25.90 0.60 -22.14
C SER A 16 27.23 0.40 -21.40
N SER A 17 27.32 0.83 -20.13
CA SER A 17 28.50 0.60 -19.28
C SER A 17 28.64 -0.86 -18.80
N SER A 18 27.55 -1.63 -18.79
CA SER A 18 27.52 -3.01 -18.26
C SER A 18 26.92 -4.03 -19.23
N PHE A 19 26.24 -3.58 -20.27
CA PHE A 19 25.55 -4.44 -21.23
C PHE A 19 25.86 -3.99 -22.65
N ALA A 20 26.13 -4.95 -23.53
CA ALA A 20 26.23 -4.72 -24.96
C ALA A 20 25.31 -5.70 -25.70
N SER A 21 24.88 -5.33 -26.90
CA SER A 21 24.04 -6.17 -27.76
C SER A 21 24.57 -6.14 -29.18
N GLU A 22 24.94 -7.29 -29.73
CA GLU A 22 25.39 -7.40 -31.12
C GLU A 22 24.19 -7.34 -32.08
N SER A 23 23.08 -7.97 -31.67
CA SER A 23 21.85 -8.03 -32.45
C SER A 23 21.09 -6.71 -32.50
N HIS A 24 21.12 -5.95 -31.40
CA HIS A 24 20.36 -4.71 -31.22
C HIS A 24 21.23 -3.66 -30.51
N PRO A 25 22.24 -3.09 -31.19
CA PRO A 25 23.24 -2.21 -30.55
C PRO A 25 22.66 -0.99 -29.83
N SER A 26 21.51 -0.48 -30.28
CA SER A 26 20.83 0.67 -29.64
C SER A 26 20.02 0.32 -28.39
N LEU A 27 19.82 -0.96 -28.07
CA LEU A 27 18.99 -1.39 -26.95
C LEU A 27 19.47 -0.87 -25.58
N PRO A 28 20.78 -0.99 -25.22
CA PRO A 28 21.27 -0.44 -23.95
C PRO A 28 21.05 1.07 -23.82
N LEU A 29 21.37 1.87 -24.85
CA LEU A 29 21.16 3.32 -24.82
C LEU A 29 19.68 3.70 -24.64
N ASN A 30 18.77 3.00 -25.33
CA ASN A 30 17.34 3.26 -25.21
C ASN A 30 16.81 2.87 -23.83
N ALA A 31 17.31 1.78 -23.23
CA ALA A 31 17.02 1.42 -21.86
C ALA A 31 17.52 2.49 -20.87
N SER A 32 18.75 3.00 -21.04
CA SER A 32 19.29 4.11 -20.22
C SER A 32 18.41 5.35 -20.30
N THR A 33 18.02 5.74 -21.53
CA THR A 33 17.18 6.90 -21.78
C THR A 33 15.83 6.77 -21.10
N SER A 34 15.15 5.63 -21.30
CA SER A 34 13.84 5.37 -20.70
C SER A 34 13.91 5.26 -19.17
N ARG A 35 14.96 4.63 -18.62
CA ARG A 35 15.22 4.57 -17.17
C ARG A 35 15.41 5.97 -16.57
N GLY A 36 16.13 6.85 -17.28
CA GLY A 36 16.31 8.26 -16.88
C GLY A 36 14.97 8.98 -16.69
N VAL A 37 14.01 8.77 -17.59
CA VAL A 37 12.65 9.35 -17.50
C VAL A 37 11.91 8.86 -16.25
N VAL A 38 12.04 7.58 -15.90
CA VAL A 38 11.46 7.00 -14.67
C VAL A 38 12.13 7.60 -13.43
N ARG A 39 13.46 7.62 -13.40
CA ARG A 39 14.24 8.19 -12.29
C ARG A 39 13.83 9.64 -12.00
N ASP A 40 13.73 10.47 -13.03
CA ASP A 40 13.40 11.88 -12.87
C ASP A 40 11.96 12.08 -12.41
N ALA A 41 11.03 11.22 -12.85
CA ALA A 41 9.67 11.22 -12.36
C ALA A 41 9.59 10.83 -10.86
N LEU A 42 10.34 9.81 -10.43
CA LEU A 42 10.39 9.40 -9.03
C LEU A 42 11.03 10.48 -8.13
N LYS A 43 12.12 11.10 -8.58
CA LYS A 43 12.75 12.23 -7.87
C LYS A 43 11.79 13.41 -7.75
N ARG A 44 11.10 13.77 -8.84
CA ARG A 44 10.11 14.85 -8.84
C ARG A 44 8.95 14.53 -7.89
N TYR A 45 8.42 13.31 -7.95
CA TYR A 45 7.36 12.85 -7.06
C TYR A 45 7.74 12.99 -5.58
N LYS A 46 8.94 12.53 -5.20
CA LYS A 46 9.45 12.63 -3.82
C LYS A 46 9.48 14.09 -3.33
N ARG A 47 9.82 15.04 -4.22
CA ARG A 47 9.94 16.48 -3.90
C ARG A 47 8.58 17.21 -3.88
N LEU A 48 7.53 16.63 -4.45
CA LEU A 48 6.22 17.26 -4.46
C LEU A 48 5.61 17.27 -3.06
N PRO A 49 4.86 18.32 -2.70
CA PRO A 49 4.05 18.30 -1.49
C PRO A 49 3.02 17.16 -1.60
N PRO A 50 2.64 16.52 -0.48
CA PRO A 50 1.73 15.36 -0.51
C PRO A 50 0.40 15.61 -1.24
N SER A 51 -0.14 16.83 -1.16
CA SER A 51 -1.38 17.21 -1.84
C SER A 51 -1.27 17.17 -3.38
N ALA A 52 -0.07 17.29 -3.94
CA ALA A 52 0.19 17.26 -5.38
C ALA A 52 0.70 15.89 -5.87
N GLN A 53 0.99 14.96 -4.95
CA GLN A 53 1.51 13.64 -5.32
C GLN A 53 0.45 12.77 -6.01
N GLU A 54 -0.78 12.75 -5.49
CA GLU A 54 -1.85 11.87 -5.97
C GLU A 54 -2.14 12.04 -7.48
N SER A 55 -2.17 13.28 -7.98
CA SER A 55 -2.46 13.58 -9.40
C SER A 55 -1.35 13.16 -10.36
N THR A 56 -0.15 12.89 -9.86
CA THR A 56 1.01 12.50 -10.69
C THR A 56 1.19 10.99 -10.81
N LEU A 57 0.51 10.19 -9.98
CA LEU A 57 0.61 8.73 -9.96
C LEU A 57 0.33 8.07 -11.33
N PRO A 58 -0.70 8.48 -12.10
CA PRO A 58 -0.94 7.91 -13.43
C PRO A 58 0.24 8.12 -14.39
N SER A 59 0.91 9.28 -14.31
CA SER A 59 2.11 9.57 -15.12
C SER A 59 3.29 8.70 -14.72
N ILE A 60 3.49 8.43 -13.42
CA ILE A 60 4.56 7.53 -12.95
C ILE A 60 4.33 6.10 -13.43
N ILE A 61 3.09 5.60 -13.31
CA ILE A 61 2.72 4.27 -13.79
C ILE A 61 2.97 4.16 -15.29
N SER A 62 2.52 5.15 -16.08
CA SER A 62 2.75 5.20 -17.54
C SER A 62 4.25 5.16 -17.90
N LYS A 63 5.10 5.89 -17.16
CA LYS A 63 6.55 5.88 -17.37
C LYS A 63 7.20 4.56 -17.00
N LEU A 64 6.76 3.91 -15.92
CA LEU A 64 7.21 2.56 -15.55
C LEU A 64 6.81 1.56 -16.62
N ASP A 65 5.54 1.58 -17.06
CA ASP A 65 5.01 0.71 -18.11
C ASP A 65 5.73 0.94 -19.46
N ALA A 66 6.20 2.15 -19.75
CA ALA A 66 7.00 2.46 -20.94
C ALA A 66 8.47 1.99 -20.83
N TYR A 67 9.02 1.90 -19.62
CA TYR A 67 10.40 1.47 -19.38
C TYR A 67 10.54 -0.06 -19.29
N LEU A 68 9.61 -0.73 -18.61
CA LEU A 68 9.66 -2.18 -18.38
C LEU A 68 9.93 -3.02 -19.64
N PRO A 69 9.35 -2.74 -20.82
CA PRO A 69 9.66 -3.48 -22.04
C PRO A 69 11.16 -3.52 -22.37
N TYR A 70 11.88 -2.40 -22.19
CA TYR A 70 13.31 -2.33 -22.45
C TYR A 70 14.11 -3.17 -21.45
N ALA A 71 13.76 -3.09 -20.16
CA ALA A 71 14.42 -3.87 -19.12
C ALA A 71 14.20 -5.38 -19.32
N PHE A 72 12.97 -5.79 -19.67
CA PHE A 72 12.67 -7.19 -19.99
C PHE A 72 13.30 -7.68 -21.29
N ALA A 73 13.56 -6.82 -22.27
CA ALA A 73 14.30 -7.19 -23.47
C ALA A 73 15.78 -7.45 -23.20
N ILE A 74 16.40 -6.66 -22.30
CA ILE A 74 17.77 -6.92 -21.85
C ILE A 74 17.81 -8.23 -21.04
N ASP A 75 16.87 -8.45 -20.12
CA ASP A 75 16.71 -9.69 -19.35
C ASP A 75 16.52 -10.93 -20.24
N ALA A 76 15.66 -10.82 -21.26
CA ALA A 76 15.45 -11.86 -22.26
C ALA A 76 16.73 -12.17 -23.03
N GLY A 77 17.47 -11.14 -23.43
CA GLY A 77 18.70 -11.34 -24.19
C GLY A 77 19.83 -11.97 -23.38
N LEU A 78 19.94 -11.64 -22.08
CA LEU A 78 20.87 -12.31 -21.15
C LEU A 78 20.51 -13.77 -20.94
N SER A 79 19.21 -14.10 -20.99
CA SER A 79 18.69 -15.44 -20.79
C SER A 79 18.57 -16.26 -22.08
N ARG A 80 18.99 -15.72 -23.23
CA ARG A 80 18.79 -16.29 -24.58
C ARG A 80 17.33 -16.64 -24.88
N ALA A 81 16.41 -15.85 -24.33
CA ALA A 81 14.99 -15.97 -24.61
C ALA A 81 14.62 -15.11 -25.82
N SER A 82 13.76 -15.62 -26.69
CA SER A 82 13.27 -14.89 -27.86
C SER A 82 12.11 -13.96 -27.50
N GLN A 83 12.09 -12.75 -28.06
CA GLN A 83 10.89 -11.90 -28.11
C GLN A 83 10.34 -11.87 -29.53
N HIS A 84 9.04 -12.14 -29.70
CA HIS A 84 8.39 -12.21 -31.02
C HIS A 84 9.05 -13.18 -32.01
N GLY A 85 9.69 -14.24 -31.51
CA GLY A 85 10.44 -15.21 -32.32
C GLY A 85 11.82 -14.72 -32.78
N GLU A 86 12.24 -13.53 -32.36
CA GLU A 86 13.58 -12.98 -32.60
C GLU A 86 14.47 -13.18 -31.37
N GLU A 87 15.69 -13.65 -31.59
CA GLU A 87 16.69 -13.78 -30.54
C GLU A 87 17.38 -12.43 -30.32
N ILE A 88 17.36 -11.95 -29.08
CA ILE A 88 18.11 -10.78 -28.67
C ILE A 88 19.40 -11.30 -28.04
N ASN A 89 20.56 -10.96 -28.60
CA ASN A 89 21.85 -11.32 -28.03
C ASN A 89 22.39 -10.16 -27.19
N VAL A 90 22.29 -10.29 -25.86
CA VAL A 90 22.87 -9.34 -24.89
C VAL A 90 23.96 -10.03 -24.10
N VAL A 91 25.09 -9.34 -23.96
CA VAL A 91 26.24 -9.80 -23.16
C VAL A 91 26.50 -8.83 -22.00
N LEU A 92 26.87 -9.40 -20.86
CA LEU A 92 27.32 -8.64 -19.69
C LEU A 92 28.81 -8.27 -19.88
N THR A 93 29.10 -6.98 -20.03
CA THR A 93 30.47 -6.47 -20.22
C THR A 93 31.14 -6.08 -18.91
N SER A 94 30.35 -5.66 -17.91
CA SER A 94 30.82 -5.35 -16.57
C SER A 94 29.71 -5.60 -15.54
N THR A 95 30.06 -5.69 -14.26
CA THR A 95 29.05 -5.82 -13.20
C THR A 95 28.28 -4.49 -13.07
N PRO A 96 26.95 -4.47 -13.19
CA PRO A 96 26.18 -3.24 -13.03
C PRO A 96 26.31 -2.72 -11.60
N VAL A 97 26.32 -1.39 -11.44
CA VAL A 97 26.34 -0.77 -10.11
C VAL A 97 25.23 0.27 -10.05
N ILE A 98 24.09 -0.17 -9.55
CA ILE A 98 22.87 0.64 -9.47
C ILE A 98 22.60 0.96 -8.01
N GLN A 99 22.26 2.20 -7.69
CA GLN A 99 21.91 2.56 -6.32
C GLN A 99 20.41 2.81 -6.19
N TRP A 100 19.81 2.18 -5.19
CA TRP A 100 18.39 2.37 -4.82
C TRP A 100 18.27 2.86 -3.40
N ARG A 101 17.31 3.74 -3.14
CA ARG A 101 16.90 4.12 -1.79
C ARG A 101 15.65 3.31 -1.43
N PRO A 102 15.77 2.30 -0.54
CA PRO A 102 14.64 1.48 -0.10
C PRO A 102 13.63 2.30 0.72
N THR A 103 12.39 1.82 0.81
CA THR A 103 11.29 2.51 1.52
C THR A 103 10.50 1.60 2.47
N ILE A 104 10.66 0.29 2.39
CA ILE A 104 10.04 -0.66 3.33
C ILE A 104 11.01 -1.08 4.42
N SER A 105 12.31 -1.18 4.16
CA SER A 105 13.32 -1.47 5.18
C SER A 105 13.34 -0.35 6.24
N ASP A 106 13.45 -0.76 7.51
CA ASP A 106 13.46 0.13 8.65
C ASP A 106 14.75 0.96 8.69
N ASN A 107 14.62 2.18 9.21
CA ASN A 107 15.76 3.03 9.45
C ASN A 107 16.45 2.62 10.74
N VAL A 108 17.76 2.36 10.67
CA VAL A 108 18.56 2.12 11.87
C VAL A 108 18.57 3.37 12.78
N VAL A 109 18.38 4.56 12.22
CA VAL A 109 18.36 5.85 12.93
C VAL A 109 17.04 6.60 12.65
N PRO A 110 16.18 6.81 13.66
CA PRO A 110 14.98 7.63 13.52
C PRO A 110 15.30 9.04 13.02
N GLY A 111 14.58 9.52 12.00
CA GLY A 111 14.73 10.87 11.46
C GLY A 111 15.80 11.04 10.38
N ARG A 112 16.60 10.01 10.07
CA ARG A 112 17.50 10.02 8.90
C ARG A 112 16.89 9.26 7.71
N GLU A 113 17.27 9.66 6.50
CA GLU A 113 16.92 8.91 5.30
C GLU A 113 17.60 7.54 5.28
N VAL A 114 16.90 6.54 4.71
CA VAL A 114 17.48 5.21 4.48
C VAL A 114 18.69 5.38 3.54
N PRO A 115 19.87 4.81 3.88
CA PRO A 115 21.01 4.85 3.00
C PRO A 115 20.71 4.14 1.68
N LYS A 116 21.32 4.63 0.59
CA LYS A 116 21.22 3.95 -0.71
C LYS A 116 21.91 2.58 -0.63
N VAL A 117 21.23 1.56 -1.14
CA VAL A 117 21.75 0.20 -1.29
C VAL A 117 22.30 0.03 -2.70
N LYS A 118 23.48 -0.59 -2.81
CA LYS A 118 24.08 -0.96 -4.10
C LYS A 118 23.48 -2.27 -4.59
N VAL A 119 23.03 -2.27 -5.84
CA VAL A 119 22.44 -3.39 -6.57
C VAL A 119 23.37 -3.74 -7.72
N GLN A 120 23.83 -4.99 -7.75
CA GLN A 120 24.83 -5.49 -8.69
C GLN A 120 24.28 -6.48 -9.72
N SER A 121 22.97 -6.48 -9.93
CA SER A 121 22.30 -7.38 -10.87
C SER A 121 21.12 -6.68 -11.53
N LEU A 122 20.84 -7.01 -12.79
CA LEU A 122 19.62 -6.58 -13.48
C LEU A 122 18.37 -7.12 -12.79
N GLU A 123 18.41 -8.36 -12.30
CA GLU A 123 17.30 -9.03 -11.61
C GLU A 123 16.76 -8.21 -10.44
N TYR A 124 17.65 -7.80 -9.53
CA TYR A 124 17.26 -6.98 -8.39
C TYR A 124 16.89 -5.53 -8.77
N ASP A 125 17.41 -4.96 -9.88
CA ASP A 125 16.90 -3.68 -10.41
C ASP A 125 15.45 -3.83 -10.91
N LEU A 126 15.15 -4.93 -11.63
CA LEU A 126 13.79 -5.29 -12.05
C LEU A 126 12.87 -5.46 -10.84
N PHE A 127 13.30 -6.11 -9.75
CA PHE A 127 12.48 -6.26 -8.55
C PHE A 127 12.14 -4.92 -7.91
N PHE A 128 13.09 -3.97 -7.85
CA PHE A 128 12.81 -2.62 -7.39
C PHE A 128 11.82 -1.90 -8.30
N MET A 129 11.99 -1.98 -9.62
CA MET A 129 11.11 -1.34 -10.60
C MET A 129 9.68 -1.89 -10.54
N LEU A 130 9.53 -3.22 -10.48
CA LEU A 130 8.24 -3.89 -10.36
C LEU A 130 7.58 -3.60 -9.00
N SER A 131 8.35 -3.63 -7.91
CA SER A 131 7.80 -3.27 -6.59
C SER A 131 7.34 -1.80 -6.55
N THR A 132 8.08 -0.90 -7.21
CA THR A 132 7.68 0.51 -7.38
C THR A 132 6.37 0.64 -8.15
N LEU A 133 6.18 -0.15 -9.22
CA LEU A 133 4.92 -0.21 -9.96
C LEU A 133 3.77 -0.70 -9.06
N GLY A 134 4.00 -1.74 -8.26
CA GLY A 134 3.04 -2.23 -7.26
C GLY A 134 2.64 -1.14 -6.26
N TYR A 135 3.62 -0.42 -5.68
CA TYR A 135 3.36 0.69 -4.76
C TYR A 135 2.57 1.83 -5.42
N ALA A 136 2.95 2.22 -6.64
CA ALA A 136 2.26 3.28 -7.37
C ALA A 136 0.79 2.91 -7.68
N ARG A 137 0.52 1.63 -8.01
CA ARG A 137 -0.84 1.11 -8.21
C ARG A 137 -1.65 1.13 -6.90
N THR A 138 -1.07 0.71 -5.78
CA THR A 138 -1.73 0.79 -4.46
C THR A 138 -2.01 2.24 -4.04
N LEU A 139 -1.07 3.16 -4.28
CA LEU A 139 -1.27 4.59 -4.04
C LEU A 139 -2.37 5.18 -4.94
N LEU A 140 -2.47 4.73 -6.19
CA LEU A 140 -3.55 5.17 -7.08
C LEU A 140 -4.90 4.63 -6.63
N ALA A 141 -4.98 3.36 -6.21
CA ALA A 141 -6.18 2.79 -5.60
C ALA A 141 -6.63 3.62 -4.39
N ARG A 142 -5.68 4.01 -3.55
CA ARG A 142 -5.91 4.88 -2.42
C ARG A 142 -6.42 6.26 -2.83
N ALA A 143 -5.79 6.92 -3.80
CA ALA A 143 -6.23 8.22 -4.30
C ALA A 143 -7.67 8.18 -4.84
N LEU A 144 -8.05 7.10 -5.54
CA LEU A 144 -9.42 6.89 -6.04
C LEU A 144 -10.45 6.73 -4.92
N LEU A 145 -10.05 6.20 -3.76
CA LEU A 145 -10.95 6.01 -2.61
C LEU A 145 -11.07 7.26 -1.73
N ARG A 146 -10.10 8.19 -1.79
CA ARG A 146 -10.09 9.40 -0.93
C ARG A 146 -11.40 10.20 -0.99
N PRO A 147 -12.03 10.42 -2.17
CA PRO A 147 -13.27 11.18 -2.24
C PRO A 147 -14.43 10.60 -1.41
N LEU A 148 -14.44 9.28 -1.16
CA LEU A 148 -15.44 8.62 -0.31
C LEU A 148 -15.38 9.03 1.17
N TYR A 149 -14.27 9.66 1.58
CA TYR A 149 -14.00 10.00 2.97
C TYR A 149 -13.92 11.52 3.20
N LEU A 150 -14.11 12.34 2.16
CA LEU A 150 -14.13 13.79 2.29
C LEU A 150 -15.45 14.24 2.91
N THR A 151 -15.36 15.07 3.96
CA THR A 151 -16.52 15.62 4.67
C THR A 151 -16.89 17.02 4.18
N SER A 152 -15.97 17.72 3.51
CA SER A 152 -16.12 19.13 3.12
C SER A 152 -16.69 19.37 1.72
N GLY A 153 -17.02 18.29 0.98
CA GLY A 153 -17.39 18.35 -0.44
C GLY A 153 -18.80 17.86 -0.76
N ALA A 154 -19.21 18.07 -2.01
CA ALA A 154 -20.45 17.49 -2.52
C ALA A 154 -20.41 15.96 -2.43
N SER A 155 -21.57 15.38 -2.11
CA SER A 155 -21.75 13.94 -2.03
C SER A 155 -21.52 13.28 -3.39
N MET A 156 -20.65 12.27 -3.44
CA MET A 156 -20.53 11.41 -4.63
C MET A 156 -21.85 10.68 -4.90
N SER A 157 -22.16 10.48 -6.18
CA SER A 157 -23.28 9.65 -6.59
C SER A 157 -23.01 8.15 -6.29
N PRO A 158 -24.05 7.31 -6.20
CA PRO A 158 -23.89 5.86 -6.07
C PRO A 158 -23.04 5.22 -7.18
N GLU A 159 -23.20 5.69 -8.42
CA GLU A 159 -22.45 5.22 -9.58
C GLU A 159 -20.97 5.60 -9.47
N GLU A 160 -20.68 6.86 -9.14
CA GLU A 160 -19.31 7.35 -8.91
C GLU A 160 -18.62 6.57 -7.79
N ARG A 161 -19.36 6.25 -6.72
CA ARG A 161 -18.86 5.41 -5.62
C ARG A 161 -18.53 4.00 -6.10
N GLU A 162 -19.41 3.37 -6.87
CA GLU A 162 -19.17 2.03 -7.40
C GLU A 162 -17.96 1.99 -8.34
N ASP A 163 -17.83 2.99 -9.21
CA ASP A 163 -16.71 3.11 -10.15
C ASP A 163 -15.38 3.36 -9.43
N ALA A 164 -15.36 4.22 -8.41
CA ALA A 164 -14.18 4.45 -7.58
C ALA A 164 -13.71 3.16 -6.90
N ILE A 165 -14.64 2.40 -6.28
CA ILE A 165 -14.34 1.12 -5.61
C ILE A 165 -13.86 0.09 -6.62
N LYS A 166 -14.51 -0.03 -7.78
CA LYS A 166 -14.16 -0.98 -8.84
C LYS A 166 -12.76 -0.70 -9.40
N ASN A 167 -12.45 0.57 -9.69
CA ASN A 167 -11.14 0.97 -10.21
C ASN A 167 -10.04 0.80 -9.17
N ALA A 168 -10.30 1.16 -7.90
CA ALA A 168 -9.36 0.92 -6.81
C ALA A 168 -9.07 -0.58 -6.62
N THR A 169 -10.12 -1.42 -6.68
CA THR A 169 -9.98 -2.89 -6.61
C THR A 169 -9.10 -3.39 -7.75
N LYS A 170 -9.35 -2.94 -8.99
CA LYS A 170 -8.52 -3.30 -10.16
C LYS A 170 -7.05 -2.99 -9.92
N HIS A 171 -6.72 -1.78 -9.43
CA HIS A 171 -5.33 -1.41 -9.16
C HIS A 171 -4.67 -2.24 -8.05
N LEU A 172 -5.39 -2.64 -7.00
CA LEU A 172 -4.86 -3.54 -5.97
C LEU A 172 -4.61 -4.96 -6.51
N LEU A 173 -5.50 -5.46 -7.38
CA LEU A 173 -5.30 -6.76 -8.02
C LEU A 173 -4.14 -6.73 -9.03
N ASP A 174 -3.97 -5.62 -9.77
CA ASP A 174 -2.80 -5.40 -10.64
C ASP A 174 -1.51 -5.37 -9.80
N ALA A 175 -1.49 -4.67 -8.66
CA ALA A 175 -0.35 -4.65 -7.74
C ALA A 175 -0.05 -6.06 -7.18
N THR A 176 -1.09 -6.79 -6.79
CA THR A 176 -0.98 -8.18 -6.33
C THR A 176 -0.32 -9.06 -7.39
N SER A 177 -0.76 -8.93 -8.65
CA SER A 177 -0.21 -9.68 -9.79
C SER A 177 1.29 -9.43 -9.99
N VAL A 178 1.72 -8.17 -9.90
CA VAL A 178 3.13 -7.78 -9.98
C VAL A 178 3.93 -8.37 -8.81
N HIS A 179 3.43 -8.29 -7.57
CA HIS A 179 4.13 -8.85 -6.41
C HIS A 179 4.21 -10.38 -6.44
N ILE A 180 3.19 -11.07 -6.97
CA ILE A 180 3.24 -12.52 -7.21
C ILE A 180 4.38 -12.85 -8.19
N TYR A 181 4.53 -12.07 -9.26
CA TYR A 181 5.60 -12.28 -10.23
C TYR A 181 6.99 -12.08 -9.61
N VAL A 182 7.17 -11.02 -8.81
CA VAL A 182 8.43 -10.78 -8.08
C VAL A 182 8.71 -11.91 -7.09
N ALA A 183 7.73 -12.33 -6.29
CA ALA A 183 7.90 -13.43 -5.32
C ALA A 183 8.33 -14.73 -6.00
N ARG A 184 7.69 -15.09 -7.13
CA ARG A 184 8.02 -16.29 -7.89
C ARG A 184 9.42 -16.24 -8.52
N ARG A 185 9.82 -15.09 -9.09
CA ARG A 185 11.19 -14.93 -9.61
C ARG A 185 12.21 -14.99 -8.49
N ALA A 186 11.98 -14.28 -7.38
CA ALA A 186 12.87 -14.27 -6.23
C ALA A 186 13.06 -15.67 -5.62
N GLN A 187 12.00 -16.50 -5.61
CA GLN A 187 12.07 -17.89 -5.15
C GLN A 187 13.03 -18.75 -5.99
N ALA A 188 13.16 -18.45 -7.29
CA ALA A 188 14.05 -19.19 -8.19
C ALA A 188 15.52 -18.76 -8.06
N LEU A 189 15.82 -17.69 -7.31
CA LEU A 189 17.19 -17.20 -7.14
C LEU A 189 17.90 -17.89 -5.99
N SER A 190 19.17 -18.22 -6.22
CA SER A 190 20.07 -18.73 -5.18
C SER A 190 20.83 -17.61 -4.45
N THR A 191 20.73 -16.36 -4.92
CA THR A 191 21.47 -15.23 -4.35
C THR A 191 20.65 -14.53 -3.26
N THR A 192 21.34 -13.93 -2.29
CA THR A 192 20.69 -13.14 -1.25
C THR A 192 20.35 -11.74 -1.78
N PRO A 193 19.12 -11.24 -1.57
CA PRO A 193 18.77 -9.89 -1.97
C PRO A 193 19.57 -8.86 -1.15
N PRO A 194 19.96 -7.72 -1.76
CA PRO A 194 20.80 -6.72 -1.09
C PRO A 194 20.05 -5.93 -0.01
N CYS A 195 18.72 -5.99 0.03
CA CYS A 195 17.89 -5.48 1.13
C CYS A 195 16.54 -6.20 1.20
N ALA A 196 15.81 -5.98 2.30
CA ALA A 196 14.52 -6.62 2.52
C ALA A 196 13.44 -6.18 1.51
N ASP A 197 13.48 -4.97 0.96
CA ASP A 197 12.44 -4.43 0.05
C ASP A 197 12.17 -5.29 -1.18
N ILE A 198 13.19 -6.01 -1.64
CA ILE A 198 13.16 -6.83 -2.84
C ILE A 198 13.38 -8.32 -2.53
N ALA A 199 13.24 -8.71 -1.26
CA ALA A 199 13.29 -10.11 -0.85
C ALA A 199 11.97 -10.84 -1.14
N GLN A 200 12.03 -12.14 -1.42
CA GLN A 200 10.85 -12.97 -1.65
C GLN A 200 9.80 -12.84 -0.53
N PRO A 201 10.14 -12.95 0.78
CA PRO A 201 9.12 -12.87 1.83
C PRO A 201 8.43 -11.50 1.90
N THR A 202 9.12 -10.43 1.51
CA THR A 202 8.54 -9.09 1.42
C THR A 202 7.54 -9.02 0.28
N ALA A 203 7.88 -9.57 -0.88
CA ALA A 203 6.93 -9.67 -1.99
C ALA A 203 5.68 -10.48 -1.60
N GLU A 204 5.83 -11.61 -0.90
CA GLU A 204 4.71 -12.42 -0.39
C GLU A 204 3.86 -11.68 0.67
N THR A 205 4.52 -10.89 1.53
CA THR A 205 3.86 -10.00 2.49
C THR A 205 2.99 -8.99 1.74
N LEU A 206 3.51 -8.37 0.67
CA LEU A 206 2.81 -7.38 -0.14
C LEU A 206 1.65 -8.00 -0.94
N VAL A 207 1.80 -9.24 -1.44
CA VAL A 207 0.69 -10.01 -2.04
C VAL A 207 -0.45 -10.17 -1.04
N SER A 208 -0.15 -10.67 0.14
CA SER A 208 -1.14 -10.94 1.17
C SER A 208 -1.81 -9.64 1.66
N LEU A 209 -1.04 -8.56 1.79
CA LEU A 209 -1.57 -7.26 2.17
C LEU A 209 -2.54 -6.68 1.12
N ALA A 210 -2.14 -6.67 -0.15
CA ALA A 210 -2.99 -6.16 -1.23
C ALA A 210 -4.28 -6.98 -1.39
N LEU A 211 -4.22 -8.30 -1.17
CA LEU A 211 -5.41 -9.17 -1.15
C LEU A 211 -6.35 -8.84 0.03
N ALA A 212 -5.80 -8.57 1.22
CA ALA A 212 -6.61 -8.14 2.37
C ALA A 212 -7.35 -6.83 2.05
N GLU A 213 -6.64 -5.84 1.53
CA GLU A 213 -7.19 -4.54 1.15
C GLU A 213 -8.25 -4.67 0.05
N ALA A 214 -7.99 -5.43 -1.01
CA ALA A 214 -8.93 -5.67 -2.10
C ALA A 214 -10.20 -6.41 -1.62
N THR A 215 -10.05 -7.38 -0.71
CA THR A 215 -11.19 -8.11 -0.13
C THR A 215 -12.11 -7.17 0.66
N LEU A 216 -11.55 -6.22 1.42
CA LEU A 216 -12.35 -5.21 2.13
C LEU A 216 -13.04 -4.21 1.18
N LEU A 217 -12.51 -3.95 -0.02
CA LEU A 217 -13.23 -3.15 -1.01
C LEU A 217 -14.50 -3.87 -1.52
N GLY A 218 -14.46 -5.21 -1.59
CA GLY A 218 -15.66 -6.02 -1.85
C GLY A 218 -16.75 -5.82 -0.78
N VAL A 219 -16.35 -5.61 0.48
CA VAL A 219 -17.26 -5.30 1.59
C VAL A 219 -17.77 -3.86 1.51
N LEU A 220 -16.86 -2.90 1.30
CA LEU A 220 -17.19 -1.46 1.25
C LEU A 220 -18.27 -1.11 0.20
N LYS A 221 -18.35 -1.91 -0.88
CA LYS A 221 -19.36 -1.79 -1.92
C LYS A 221 -20.81 -1.96 -1.41
N ASP A 222 -20.99 -2.72 -0.34
CA ASP A 222 -22.30 -3.04 0.25
C ASP A 222 -22.50 -2.51 1.67
N ASP A 223 -21.48 -1.87 2.22
CA ASP A 223 -21.46 -1.41 3.61
C ASP A 223 -22.16 -0.05 3.77
N ILE A 224 -23.47 -0.11 3.98
CA ILE A 224 -24.30 1.08 4.21
C ILE A 224 -23.91 1.81 5.51
N HIS A 225 -23.54 1.09 6.57
CA HIS A 225 -23.28 1.68 7.88
C HIS A 225 -21.97 2.47 7.93
N SER A 226 -20.92 1.97 7.28
CA SER A 226 -19.69 2.76 7.11
C SER A 226 -19.97 4.05 6.32
N ALA A 227 -20.80 4.00 5.28
CA ALA A 227 -21.16 5.19 4.51
C ALA A 227 -21.98 6.19 5.36
N GLU A 228 -22.93 5.73 6.17
CA GLU A 228 -23.71 6.57 7.08
C GLU A 228 -22.83 7.43 8.01
N VAL A 229 -21.80 6.79 8.59
CA VAL A 229 -20.93 7.40 9.61
C VAL A 229 -19.78 8.19 8.99
N ALA A 230 -19.16 7.69 7.91
CA ALA A 230 -18.06 8.39 7.25
C ALA A 230 -18.51 9.72 6.65
N GLU A 231 -19.78 9.84 6.26
CA GLU A 231 -20.26 10.98 5.49
C GLU A 231 -21.14 11.94 6.32
N ASN A 232 -21.43 11.65 7.60
CA ASN A 232 -22.40 12.40 8.43
C ASN A 232 -23.76 12.62 7.72
N ARG A 233 -24.17 11.66 6.87
CA ARG A 233 -25.22 11.82 5.85
C ARG A 233 -26.60 11.34 6.28
N LYS A 234 -26.91 11.29 7.58
CA LYS A 234 -28.26 10.90 8.02
C LYS A 234 -29.36 11.69 7.32
N ASP A 235 -29.08 12.93 6.92
CA ASP A 235 -30.04 13.83 6.26
C ASP A 235 -29.85 13.97 4.74
N ASN A 236 -28.93 13.23 4.11
CA ASN A 236 -28.74 13.30 2.65
C ASN A 236 -29.76 12.38 1.92
N PRO A 237 -30.67 12.94 1.11
CA PRO A 237 -31.72 12.15 0.46
C PRO A 237 -31.20 11.16 -0.59
N GLN A 238 -30.10 11.46 -1.29
CA GLN A 238 -29.51 10.52 -2.26
C GLN A 238 -28.90 9.31 -1.55
N TYR A 239 -28.24 9.54 -0.42
CA TYR A 239 -27.71 8.47 0.43
C TYR A 239 -28.87 7.62 1.00
N GLN A 240 -29.91 8.25 1.54
CA GLN A 240 -31.07 7.53 2.08
C GLN A 240 -31.75 6.67 1.01
N GLN A 241 -31.89 7.18 -0.22
CA GLN A 241 -32.47 6.42 -1.32
C GLN A 241 -31.58 5.23 -1.69
N TRP A 242 -30.27 5.45 -1.85
CA TRP A 242 -29.31 4.36 -2.13
C TRP A 242 -29.32 3.27 -1.05
N ALA A 243 -29.36 3.67 0.23
CA ALA A 243 -29.42 2.72 1.34
C ALA A 243 -30.73 1.92 1.33
N LYS A 244 -31.87 2.58 1.09
CA LYS A 244 -33.17 1.91 0.92
C LYS A 244 -33.15 0.92 -0.26
N ASP A 245 -32.60 1.33 -1.41
CA ASP A 245 -32.49 0.47 -2.60
C ASP A 245 -31.59 -0.74 -2.36
N LYS A 246 -30.54 -0.60 -1.53
CA LYS A 246 -29.68 -1.71 -1.11
C LYS A 246 -30.40 -2.66 -0.16
N GLU A 247 -31.11 -2.13 0.83
CA GLU A 247 -31.88 -2.92 1.80
C GLU A 247 -33.05 -3.65 1.15
N ALA A 248 -33.66 -3.08 0.10
CA ALA A 248 -34.76 -3.67 -0.65
C ALA A 248 -34.37 -4.86 -1.54
N ARG A 249 -33.07 -5.17 -1.68
CA ARG A 249 -32.61 -6.29 -2.51
C ARG A 249 -32.98 -7.61 -1.85
N GLU A 250 -33.57 -8.53 -2.61
CA GLU A 250 -33.99 -9.86 -2.14
C GLU A 250 -32.88 -10.67 -1.44
N ASN A 251 -31.62 -10.42 -1.79
CA ASN A 251 -30.46 -11.11 -1.20
C ASN A 251 -29.72 -10.33 -0.11
N PHE A 252 -30.27 -9.21 0.40
CA PHE A 252 -29.59 -8.32 1.34
C PHE A 252 -29.07 -9.05 2.59
N GLU A 253 -29.88 -9.89 3.23
CA GLU A 253 -29.46 -10.67 4.41
C GLU A 253 -28.29 -11.61 4.11
N SER A 254 -28.35 -12.30 2.97
CA SER A 254 -27.27 -13.17 2.53
C SER A 254 -25.98 -12.38 2.25
N ARG A 255 -26.10 -11.13 1.80
CA ARG A 255 -24.95 -10.22 1.61
C ARG A 255 -24.36 -9.78 2.94
N ILE A 256 -25.16 -9.47 3.97
CA ILE A 256 -24.66 -9.16 5.32
C ILE A 256 -23.79 -10.30 5.84
N ARG A 257 -24.30 -11.54 5.78
CA ARG A 257 -23.55 -12.73 6.19
C ARG A 257 -22.28 -12.91 5.36
N LEU A 258 -22.37 -12.75 4.03
CA LEU A 258 -21.20 -12.79 3.15
C LEU A 258 -20.15 -11.75 3.56
N CYS A 259 -20.55 -10.50 3.83
CA CYS A 259 -19.65 -9.44 4.28
C CYS A 259 -18.90 -9.83 5.56
N ALA A 260 -19.56 -10.46 6.54
CA ALA A 260 -18.88 -10.98 7.73
C ALA A 260 -17.77 -11.99 7.37
N HIS A 261 -18.06 -12.94 6.50
CA HIS A 261 -17.08 -13.93 6.04
C HIS A 261 -15.94 -13.31 5.20
N LEU A 262 -16.22 -12.29 4.39
CA LEU A 262 -15.20 -11.57 3.63
C LEU A 262 -14.26 -10.79 4.56
N CYS A 263 -14.81 -10.16 5.61
CA CYS A 263 -14.01 -9.49 6.63
C CYS A 263 -13.09 -10.47 7.36
N LEU A 264 -13.55 -11.68 7.67
CA LEU A 264 -12.69 -12.72 8.25
C LEU A 264 -11.62 -13.22 7.28
N ASP A 265 -11.92 -13.32 5.98
CA ASP A 265 -10.93 -13.66 4.95
C ASP A 265 -9.85 -12.56 4.82
N ALA A 266 -10.26 -11.29 4.84
CA ALA A 266 -9.33 -10.16 4.87
C ALA A 266 -8.43 -10.16 6.12
N ALA A 267 -8.99 -10.52 7.29
CA ALA A 267 -8.20 -10.69 8.51
C ALA A 267 -7.16 -11.80 8.35
N GLN A 268 -7.52 -12.92 7.71
CA GLN A 268 -6.59 -14.01 7.45
C GLN A 268 -5.47 -13.59 6.50
N HIS A 269 -5.77 -12.83 5.44
CA HIS A 269 -4.74 -12.29 4.54
C HIS A 269 -3.77 -11.35 5.28
N ALA A 270 -4.28 -10.46 6.15
CA ALA A 270 -3.44 -9.58 6.97
C ALA A 270 -2.57 -10.35 7.99
N GLU A 271 -3.11 -11.45 8.52
CA GLU A 271 -2.37 -12.37 9.40
C GLU A 271 -1.27 -13.12 8.65
N ASN A 272 -1.55 -13.60 7.43
CA ASN A 272 -0.58 -14.22 6.54
C ASN A 272 0.53 -13.23 6.15
N ALA A 273 0.19 -11.97 5.86
CA ALA A 273 1.17 -10.92 5.58
C ALA A 273 2.14 -10.74 6.76
N SER A 274 1.61 -10.68 7.98
CA SER A 274 2.42 -10.61 9.20
C SER A 274 3.29 -11.85 9.42
N ALA A 275 2.80 -13.04 9.06
CA ALA A 275 3.55 -14.29 9.19
C ALA A 275 4.71 -14.39 8.18
N CYS A 276 4.46 -14.08 6.90
CA CYS A 276 5.50 -14.05 5.85
C CYS A 276 6.63 -13.11 6.25
N TRP A 277 6.28 -11.94 6.81
CA TRP A 277 7.26 -11.01 7.34
C TRP A 277 8.09 -11.61 8.50
N ARG A 278 7.45 -12.21 9.50
CA ARG A 278 8.18 -12.79 10.65
C ARG A 278 9.18 -13.85 10.22
N GLU A 279 8.85 -14.64 9.21
CA GLU A 279 9.78 -15.60 8.63
C GLU A 279 11.00 -14.91 8.01
N ALA A 280 10.79 -13.81 7.29
CA ALA A 280 11.87 -12.98 6.74
C ALA A 280 12.79 -12.44 7.84
N ALA A 281 12.20 -11.84 8.88
CA ALA A 281 12.93 -11.23 9.99
C ALA A 281 13.82 -12.22 10.76
N GLY A 282 13.41 -13.50 10.84
CA GLY A 282 14.18 -14.56 11.48
C GLY A 282 15.47 -14.95 10.73
N LYS A 283 15.58 -14.63 9.44
CA LYS A 283 16.74 -14.95 8.58
C LYS A 283 17.80 -13.85 8.53
N GLY A 284 17.72 -12.84 9.40
CA GLY A 284 18.72 -11.77 9.51
C GLY A 284 18.60 -10.65 8.47
N THR A 285 17.53 -10.62 7.67
CA THR A 285 17.25 -9.49 6.77
C THR A 285 16.78 -8.27 7.57
N THR A 286 17.11 -7.06 7.09
CA THR A 286 16.71 -5.77 7.70
C THR A 286 15.24 -5.75 8.09
N LYS A 287 14.94 -5.23 9.29
CA LYS A 287 13.57 -5.09 9.84
C LYS A 287 12.69 -4.30 8.85
N LEU A 288 11.40 -4.61 8.71
CA LEU A 288 10.46 -3.71 8.01
C LEU A 288 10.17 -2.49 8.87
N HIS A 289 9.85 -1.41 8.18
CA HIS A 289 9.44 -0.16 8.74
C HIS A 289 8.24 -0.36 9.68
N HIS A 290 8.35 0.17 10.89
CA HIS A 290 7.38 -0.02 11.97
C HIS A 290 5.96 0.38 11.58
N SER A 291 5.77 1.38 10.70
CA SER A 291 4.43 1.80 10.27
C SER A 291 3.69 0.72 9.49
N LEU A 292 4.38 -0.07 8.66
CA LEU A 292 3.79 -1.15 7.88
C LEU A 292 3.37 -2.31 8.79
N ILE A 293 4.25 -2.68 9.74
CA ILE A 293 3.93 -3.72 10.74
C ILE A 293 2.70 -3.33 11.55
N ARG A 294 2.65 -2.09 12.03
CA ARG A 294 1.49 -1.57 12.77
C ARG A 294 0.23 -1.56 11.91
N TYR A 295 0.35 -1.17 10.65
CA TYR A 295 -0.77 -1.15 9.71
C TYR A 295 -1.34 -2.56 9.48
N MET A 296 -0.51 -3.57 9.25
CA MET A 296 -0.99 -4.96 9.05
C MET A 296 -1.74 -5.49 10.28
N GLU A 297 -1.23 -5.23 11.47
CA GLU A 297 -1.91 -5.62 12.72
C GLU A 297 -3.23 -4.86 12.90
N ALA A 298 -3.24 -3.55 12.63
CA ALA A 298 -4.46 -2.74 12.64
C ALA A 298 -5.48 -3.25 11.61
N LEU A 299 -5.05 -3.58 10.39
CA LEU A 299 -5.91 -4.09 9.33
C LEU A 299 -6.56 -5.42 9.74
N LYS A 300 -5.80 -6.33 10.35
CA LYS A 300 -6.32 -7.58 10.91
C LYS A 300 -7.40 -7.33 11.96
N LYS A 301 -7.14 -6.44 12.92
CA LYS A 301 -8.09 -6.08 13.99
C LYS A 301 -9.35 -5.42 13.43
N THR A 302 -9.21 -4.42 12.55
CA THR A 302 -10.33 -3.75 11.89
C THR A 302 -11.18 -4.74 11.10
N SER A 303 -10.55 -5.67 10.40
CA SER A 303 -11.26 -6.70 9.64
C SER A 303 -12.06 -7.63 10.56
N ARG A 304 -11.48 -8.10 11.68
CA ARG A 304 -12.21 -8.88 12.69
C ARG A 304 -13.37 -8.08 13.32
N ALA A 305 -13.14 -6.81 13.63
CA ALA A 305 -14.17 -5.93 14.19
C ALA A 305 -15.35 -5.71 13.23
N LYS A 306 -15.06 -5.48 11.94
CA LYS A 306 -16.09 -5.42 10.89
C LYS A 306 -16.90 -6.71 10.78
N ALA A 307 -16.25 -7.87 10.89
CA ALA A 307 -16.96 -9.16 10.90
C ALA A 307 -17.93 -9.25 12.09
N CYS A 308 -17.47 -8.91 13.29
CA CYS A 308 -18.31 -8.82 14.49
C CYS A 308 -19.50 -7.87 14.27
N ARG A 309 -19.27 -6.68 13.68
CA ARG A 309 -20.35 -5.74 13.36
C ARG A 309 -21.39 -6.37 12.41
N PHE A 310 -20.96 -7.07 11.35
CA PHE A 310 -21.90 -7.73 10.43
C PHE A 310 -22.66 -8.89 11.07
N PHE A 311 -22.04 -9.68 11.96
CA PHE A 311 -22.78 -10.66 12.77
C PHE A 311 -23.80 -9.98 13.70
N GLY A 312 -23.45 -8.81 14.24
CA GLY A 312 -24.38 -8.00 15.03
C GLY A 312 -25.59 -7.54 14.20
N ILE A 313 -25.36 -7.08 12.97
CA ILE A 313 -26.44 -6.65 12.05
C ILE A 313 -27.34 -7.84 11.68
N ASP A 314 -26.77 -9.01 11.37
CA ASP A 314 -27.55 -10.22 11.07
C ASP A 314 -28.41 -10.66 12.28
N ALA A 315 -27.86 -10.58 13.50
CA ALA A 315 -28.59 -10.87 14.73
C ALA A 315 -29.72 -9.85 15.00
N GLU A 316 -29.48 -8.56 14.74
CA GLU A 316 -30.49 -7.51 14.89
C GLU A 316 -31.67 -7.71 13.94
N ARG A 317 -31.38 -8.02 12.67
CA ARG A 317 -32.41 -8.33 11.66
C ARG A 317 -33.23 -9.56 12.03
N SER A 318 -32.64 -10.49 12.79
CA SER A 318 -33.31 -11.66 13.36
C SER A 318 -34.04 -11.38 14.68
N GLY A 319 -34.14 -10.12 15.12
CA GLY A 319 -34.80 -9.70 16.36
C GLY A 319 -34.00 -9.96 17.64
N GLN A 320 -32.75 -10.39 17.53
CA GLN A 320 -31.88 -10.73 18.66
C GLN A 320 -30.97 -9.56 19.05
N ILE A 321 -31.57 -8.46 19.53
CA ILE A 321 -30.85 -7.23 19.91
C ILE A 321 -29.79 -7.48 21.00
N GLY A 322 -30.05 -8.38 21.96
CA GLY A 322 -29.08 -8.76 22.99
C GLY A 322 -27.82 -9.40 22.40
N THR A 323 -27.99 -10.33 21.46
CA THR A 323 -26.88 -10.95 20.70
C THR A 323 -26.16 -9.92 19.83
N ALA A 324 -26.91 -9.01 19.19
CA ALA A 324 -26.36 -7.95 18.37
C ALA A 324 -25.41 -7.04 19.17
N LEU A 325 -25.82 -6.61 20.37
CA LEU A 325 -24.99 -5.83 21.28
C LEU A 325 -23.73 -6.58 21.71
N GLY A 326 -23.84 -7.88 22.00
CA GLY A 326 -22.68 -8.70 22.37
C GLY A 326 -21.64 -8.78 21.24
N TRP A 327 -22.09 -8.87 19.98
CA TRP A 327 -21.18 -8.83 18.84
C TRP A 327 -20.49 -7.47 18.67
N LEU A 328 -21.20 -6.36 18.91
CA LEU A 328 -20.57 -5.04 18.91
C LEU A 328 -19.51 -4.91 20.02
N GLU A 329 -19.73 -5.53 21.18
CA GLU A 329 -18.73 -5.60 22.25
C GLU A 329 -17.50 -6.40 21.86
N CYS A 330 -17.67 -7.56 21.20
CA CYS A 330 -16.56 -8.30 20.61
C CYS A 330 -15.75 -7.42 19.66
N GLY A 331 -16.43 -6.69 18.75
CA GLY A 331 -15.77 -5.80 17.80
C GLY A 331 -14.97 -4.68 18.47
N LEU A 332 -15.52 -4.03 19.50
CA LEU A 332 -14.78 -3.02 20.27
C LEU A 332 -13.58 -3.60 21.00
N GLU A 333 -13.67 -4.81 21.54
CA GLU A 333 -12.53 -5.48 22.16
C GLU A 333 -11.41 -5.78 21.14
N GLU A 334 -11.74 -6.20 19.91
CA GLU A 334 -10.74 -6.40 18.84
C GLU A 334 -9.98 -5.10 18.51
N LEU A 335 -10.69 -3.96 18.52
CA LEU A 335 -10.12 -2.64 18.22
C LEU A 335 -9.30 -2.04 19.36
N ARG A 336 -9.30 -2.63 20.56
CA ARG A 336 -8.48 -2.14 21.68
C ARG A 336 -7.01 -2.42 21.41
N ASP A 337 -6.18 -1.42 21.67
CA ASP A 337 -4.73 -1.61 21.73
C ASP A 337 -4.32 -2.06 23.13
N ALA A 338 -3.62 -3.20 23.22
CA ALA A 338 -3.10 -3.75 24.47
C ALA A 338 -2.16 -2.78 25.23
N LYS A 339 -1.67 -1.71 24.58
CA LYS A 339 -0.81 -0.68 25.18
C LYS A 339 -1.52 0.63 25.56
N LYS A 340 -2.80 0.82 25.23
CA LYS A 340 -3.59 1.98 25.67
C LYS A 340 -4.60 1.56 26.73
N GLY A 341 -4.08 1.18 27.90
CA GLY A 341 -4.85 1.03 29.14
C GLY A 341 -5.29 2.36 29.77
N LEU A 342 -5.21 3.48 29.06
CA LEU A 342 -5.60 4.80 29.55
C LEU A 342 -6.59 5.43 28.58
N SER A 343 -7.86 5.31 28.98
CA SER A 343 -9.00 6.11 28.56
C SER A 343 -8.63 7.60 28.51
N LEU A 344 -8.17 8.09 27.37
CA LEU A 344 -8.28 9.51 27.05
C LEU A 344 -9.76 9.76 26.80
N GLY A 345 -10.39 10.59 27.64
CA GLY A 345 -11.83 10.84 27.63
C GLY A 345 -12.37 11.39 26.31
N ARG A 346 -13.70 11.63 26.25
CA ARG A 346 -14.42 12.09 25.05
C ARG A 346 -13.71 13.21 24.28
N LEU A 347 -13.11 14.19 24.98
CA LEU A 347 -12.34 15.28 24.36
C LEU A 347 -11.11 14.84 23.54
N GLY A 348 -10.37 13.82 24.01
CA GLY A 348 -9.17 13.33 23.31
C GLY A 348 -9.53 12.54 22.05
N LYS A 349 -10.72 11.93 22.06
CA LYS A 349 -11.30 11.24 20.91
C LYS A 349 -11.67 12.25 19.82
N ASP A 350 -12.42 13.30 20.16
CA ASP A 350 -12.82 14.36 19.22
C ASP A 350 -11.59 15.04 18.56
N TRP A 351 -10.50 15.21 19.31
CA TRP A 351 -9.24 15.74 18.79
C TRP A 351 -8.51 14.80 17.82
N SER A 352 -8.49 13.50 18.12
CA SER A 352 -7.90 12.49 17.22
C SER A 352 -8.72 12.38 15.94
N GLU A 353 -10.03 12.48 16.07
CA GLU A 353 -11.00 12.47 14.97
C GLU A 353 -10.80 13.67 14.03
N MET A 354 -10.76 14.88 14.58
CA MET A 354 -10.51 16.09 13.79
C MET A 354 -9.14 16.07 13.09
N ARG A 355 -8.14 15.40 13.68
CA ARG A 355 -6.83 15.21 13.04
C ARG A 355 -6.89 14.25 11.86
N GLU A 356 -7.63 13.16 11.95
CA GLU A 356 -7.79 12.23 10.82
C GLU A 356 -8.61 12.84 9.71
N ASP A 357 -9.73 13.51 10.01
CA ASP A 357 -10.54 14.17 8.99
C ASP A 357 -9.67 15.23 8.27
N LYS A 358 -8.86 16.00 9.01
CA LYS A 358 -7.88 16.93 8.43
C LYS A 358 -6.79 16.24 7.58
N LYS A 359 -6.38 15.01 7.91
CA LYS A 359 -5.43 14.24 7.10
C LYS A 359 -6.06 13.76 5.80
N VAL A 360 -7.32 13.33 5.84
CA VAL A 360 -8.09 12.95 4.64
C VAL A 360 -8.26 14.18 3.74
N GLU A 361 -8.67 15.32 4.30
CA GLU A 361 -8.82 16.59 3.59
C GLU A 361 -7.51 17.08 2.96
N LYS A 362 -6.37 16.85 3.62
CA LYS A 362 -5.04 17.20 3.08
C LYS A 362 -4.42 16.15 2.16
N GLY A 363 -4.97 14.94 2.10
CA GLY A 363 -4.37 13.80 1.41
C GLY A 363 -3.09 13.24 2.08
N THR A 364 -2.76 13.71 3.28
CA THR A 364 -1.49 13.38 3.96
C THR A 364 -1.67 12.23 4.96
N ASN A 365 -1.10 11.04 4.71
CA ASN A 365 -1.01 9.93 5.68
C ASN A 365 -2.35 9.47 6.30
N TRP A 366 -3.48 9.71 5.63
CA TRP A 366 -4.80 9.24 6.07
C TRP A 366 -4.89 7.70 6.08
N GLY A 367 -5.77 7.07 6.85
CA GLY A 367 -5.90 5.60 6.85
C GLY A 367 -4.65 4.82 7.26
N SER A 368 -3.69 5.47 7.93
CA SER A 368 -2.49 4.81 8.50
C SER A 368 -2.80 3.97 9.74
N ASP A 369 -4.05 4.00 10.20
CA ASP A 369 -4.66 3.16 11.23
C ASP A 369 -5.48 2.00 10.63
N ALA A 370 -5.42 1.79 9.31
CA ALA A 370 -6.19 0.77 8.59
C ALA A 370 -7.71 0.85 8.81
N GLY A 371 -8.27 2.04 9.11
CA GLY A 371 -9.70 2.25 9.32
C GLY A 371 -10.21 1.88 10.71
N MET A 372 -9.32 1.68 11.69
CA MET A 372 -9.70 1.39 13.08
C MET A 372 -10.62 2.48 13.67
N MET A 373 -10.31 3.76 13.44
CA MET A 373 -11.11 4.87 13.97
C MET A 373 -12.49 4.93 13.32
N GLU A 374 -12.57 4.78 12.00
CA GLU A 374 -13.83 4.72 11.27
C GLU A 374 -14.71 3.58 11.82
N GLU A 375 -14.16 2.37 11.94
CA GLU A 375 -14.92 1.22 12.41
C GLU A 375 -15.36 1.37 13.87
N THR A 376 -14.53 1.98 14.71
CA THR A 376 -14.91 2.31 16.10
C THR A 376 -16.16 3.20 16.12
N ARG A 377 -16.18 4.27 15.31
CA ARG A 377 -17.33 5.19 15.21
C ARG A 377 -18.61 4.46 14.77
N VAL A 378 -18.50 3.55 13.79
CA VAL A 378 -19.65 2.78 13.32
C VAL A 378 -20.20 1.87 14.41
N ILE A 379 -19.33 1.11 15.07
CA ILE A 379 -19.75 0.18 16.12
C ILE A 379 -20.38 0.93 17.29
N GLU A 380 -19.83 2.07 17.70
CA GLU A 380 -20.40 2.88 18.79
C GLU A 380 -21.75 3.49 18.43
N SER A 381 -21.92 4.00 17.20
CA SER A 381 -23.20 4.52 16.71
C SER A 381 -24.28 3.45 16.75
N LEU A 382 -23.98 2.24 16.26
CA LEU A 382 -24.89 1.10 16.33
C LEU A 382 -25.15 0.66 17.78
N LYS A 383 -24.11 0.63 18.63
CA LYS A 383 -24.24 0.24 20.03
C LYS A 383 -25.16 1.20 20.78
N GLN A 384 -25.04 2.50 20.57
CA GLN A 384 -25.91 3.51 21.17
C GLN A 384 -27.38 3.30 20.75
N LYS A 385 -27.61 3.09 19.44
CA LYS A 385 -28.95 2.83 18.89
C LYS A 385 -29.57 1.57 19.51
N TRP A 386 -28.85 0.46 19.47
CA TRP A 386 -29.37 -0.84 19.92
C TRP A 386 -29.46 -0.97 21.45
N THR A 387 -28.65 -0.23 22.22
CA THR A 387 -28.80 -0.17 23.68
C THR A 387 -30.13 0.48 24.06
N THR A 388 -30.52 1.54 23.34
CA THR A 388 -31.82 2.20 23.54
C THR A 388 -32.99 1.27 23.20
N PHE A 389 -32.87 0.43 22.17
CA PHE A 389 -33.91 -0.57 21.87
C PHE A 389 -33.91 -1.72 22.88
N ASN A 390 -32.74 -2.20 23.29
CA ASN A 390 -32.67 -3.32 24.22
C ASN A 390 -33.13 -2.96 25.63
N SER A 391 -33.07 -1.68 26.03
CA SER A 391 -33.64 -1.25 27.33
C SER A 391 -35.15 -1.47 27.40
N MET A 392 -35.85 -1.48 26.26
CA MET A 392 -37.28 -1.77 26.17
C MET A 392 -37.57 -3.29 26.12
N LEU A 393 -36.69 -4.07 25.49
CA LEU A 393 -36.87 -5.52 25.29
C LEU A 393 -36.26 -6.38 26.41
N ALA A 394 -35.31 -5.83 27.17
CA ALA A 394 -34.56 -6.49 28.23
C ALA A 394 -33.91 -7.84 27.83
N GLN A 395 -33.46 -7.99 26.57
CA GLN A 395 -32.79 -9.22 26.14
C GLN A 395 -31.40 -9.35 26.79
N LYS A 396 -31.05 -10.56 27.20
CA LYS A 396 -29.72 -10.86 27.77
C LYS A 396 -28.65 -10.66 26.71
N ILE A 397 -27.56 -9.99 27.09
CA ILE A 397 -26.37 -9.80 26.26
C ILE A 397 -25.40 -10.99 26.51
N PRO A 398 -25.08 -11.82 25.50
CA PRO A 398 -24.10 -12.89 25.64
C PRO A 398 -22.69 -12.34 25.92
N SER A 399 -21.83 -13.11 26.60
CA SER A 399 -20.45 -12.70 26.83
C SER A 399 -19.61 -12.76 25.55
N THR A 400 -18.60 -11.90 25.45
CA THR A 400 -17.70 -11.84 24.29
C THR A 400 -16.94 -13.15 24.07
N THR A 401 -16.57 -13.85 25.15
CA THR A 401 -15.97 -15.19 25.09
C THR A 401 -16.88 -16.21 24.38
N THR A 402 -18.18 -16.21 24.68
CA THR A 402 -19.15 -17.14 24.08
C THR A 402 -19.36 -16.86 22.60
N LEU A 403 -19.34 -15.59 22.20
CA LEU A 403 -19.51 -15.21 20.79
C LEU A 403 -18.25 -15.51 19.98
N ARG A 404 -17.05 -15.24 20.53
CA ARG A 404 -15.79 -15.55 19.87
C ARG A 404 -15.63 -17.03 19.53
N SER A 405 -16.10 -17.94 20.38
CA SER A 405 -16.06 -19.37 20.09
C SER A 405 -16.96 -19.79 18.92
N ASN A 406 -17.91 -18.94 18.52
CA ASN A 406 -18.85 -19.20 17.43
C ASN A 406 -18.45 -18.48 16.13
N ILE A 407 -17.28 -17.84 16.06
CA ILE A 407 -16.82 -17.17 14.83
C ILE A 407 -16.54 -18.23 13.76
N PRO A 408 -17.22 -18.20 12.61
CA PRO A 408 -16.97 -19.13 11.52
C PRO A 408 -15.67 -18.80 10.78
N SER A 409 -15.27 -19.63 9.81
CA SER A 409 -14.15 -19.31 8.94
C SER A 409 -14.51 -18.24 7.89
N GLY A 410 -13.51 -17.52 7.42
CA GLY A 410 -13.67 -16.58 6.31
C GLY A 410 -13.99 -17.28 4.99
N ARG A 411 -14.57 -16.52 4.05
CA ARG A 411 -14.86 -16.99 2.70
C ARG A 411 -14.00 -16.22 1.70
N ALA A 412 -13.27 -16.98 0.88
CA ALA A 412 -12.43 -16.44 -0.17
C ALA A 412 -13.21 -15.57 -1.16
N LEU A 413 -12.82 -14.31 -1.33
CA LEU A 413 -13.16 -13.55 -2.54
C LEU A 413 -12.02 -13.57 -3.55
N TYR A 414 -10.81 -13.29 -3.05
CA TYR A 414 -9.59 -13.32 -3.84
C TYR A 414 -8.60 -14.32 -3.26
N ARG A 415 -7.90 -15.03 -4.14
CA ARG A 415 -6.78 -15.91 -3.81
C ARG A 415 -5.66 -15.65 -4.78
N ALA A 416 -4.41 -15.71 -4.33
CA ALA A 416 -3.23 -15.49 -5.16
C ALA A 416 -3.22 -16.34 -6.44
N LYS A 417 -3.70 -17.59 -6.36
CA LYS A 417 -3.80 -18.50 -7.51
C LYS A 417 -4.83 -18.08 -8.59
N ASP A 418 -5.84 -17.31 -8.20
CA ASP A 418 -6.94 -16.89 -9.06
C ASP A 418 -6.69 -15.48 -9.66
N ILE A 419 -5.61 -14.82 -9.24
CA ILE A 419 -5.21 -13.52 -9.80
C ILE A 419 -4.61 -13.74 -11.18
N LYS A 420 -5.05 -12.95 -12.16
CA LYS A 420 -4.47 -12.93 -13.51
C LYS A 420 -2.95 -12.72 -13.40
N PRO A 421 -2.12 -13.66 -13.88
CA PRO A 421 -0.67 -13.53 -13.79
C PRO A 421 -0.17 -12.29 -14.51
N PHE A 422 0.85 -11.65 -13.94
CA PHE A 422 1.52 -10.53 -14.59
C PHE A 422 2.22 -11.05 -15.84
N GLN A 423 1.98 -10.38 -16.95
CA GLN A 423 2.62 -10.68 -18.23
C GLN A 423 3.71 -9.65 -18.45
N PRO A 424 5.00 -10.05 -18.40
CA PRO A 424 6.10 -9.16 -18.74
C PRO A 424 5.85 -8.54 -20.11
N PRO A 425 5.89 -7.20 -20.24
CA PRO A 425 5.66 -6.56 -21.52
C PRO A 425 6.87 -6.81 -22.43
N ASN A 426 6.59 -7.17 -23.67
CA ASN A 426 7.60 -7.21 -24.73
C ASN A 426 7.73 -5.85 -25.38
N LEU A 427 8.91 -5.54 -25.91
CA LEU A 427 9.04 -4.38 -26.79
C LEU A 427 8.17 -4.56 -28.04
N PRO A 428 7.56 -3.48 -28.56
CA PRO A 428 6.92 -3.53 -29.86
C PRO A 428 7.92 -3.96 -30.94
N ARG A 429 7.48 -4.80 -31.87
CA ARG A 429 8.34 -5.33 -32.95
C ARG A 429 9.09 -4.22 -33.71
N GLN A 430 8.39 -3.14 -34.06
CA GLN A 430 8.98 -2.00 -34.77
C GLN A 430 10.09 -1.31 -33.95
N SER A 431 9.93 -1.24 -32.62
CA SER A 431 10.95 -0.68 -31.73
C SER A 431 12.18 -1.58 -31.64
N LEU A 432 12.01 -2.91 -31.64
CA LEU A 432 13.13 -3.85 -31.72
C LEU A 432 13.85 -3.71 -33.07
N GLU A 433 13.12 -3.71 -34.18
CA GLU A 433 13.69 -3.58 -35.53
C GLU A 433 14.51 -2.30 -35.68
N SER A 434 14.03 -1.16 -35.17
CA SER A 434 14.79 0.10 -35.22
C SER A 434 16.07 0.07 -34.38
N MET A 435 16.12 -0.75 -33.32
CA MET A 435 17.28 -0.86 -32.44
C MET A 435 18.44 -1.70 -33.00
N ARG A 436 18.28 -2.29 -34.19
CA ARG A 436 19.37 -2.93 -34.94
C ARG A 436 20.36 -1.92 -35.51
N ALA A 437 19.94 -0.66 -35.67
CA ALA A 437 20.83 0.42 -36.01
C ALA A 437 21.82 0.71 -34.87
N LEU A 438 22.98 1.27 -35.21
CA LEU A 438 23.93 1.76 -34.23
C LEU A 438 23.32 2.93 -33.44
N PRO A 439 23.71 3.12 -32.16
CA PRO A 439 23.23 4.25 -31.37
C PRO A 439 23.61 5.58 -32.01
N ASP A 440 22.66 6.52 -32.09
CA ASP A 440 22.89 7.87 -32.65
C ASP A 440 23.83 8.73 -31.79
N ARG A 441 24.10 8.31 -30.56
CA ARG A 441 25.00 8.98 -29.61
C ARG A 441 25.60 7.98 -28.64
N ALA A 442 26.72 8.34 -28.03
CA ALA A 442 27.26 7.57 -26.92
C ALA A 442 26.33 7.67 -25.69
N ASP A 443 26.33 6.62 -24.87
CA ASP A 443 25.59 6.57 -23.60
C ASP A 443 26.40 7.23 -22.48
N ASP A 444 26.79 8.48 -22.75
CA ASP A 444 27.57 9.35 -21.88
C ASP A 444 26.65 9.92 -20.80
N TYR A 445 26.07 9.02 -20.00
CA TYR A 445 25.44 9.40 -18.76
C TYR A 445 26.54 9.64 -17.73
N GLU A 446 27.30 10.74 -17.91
CA GLU A 446 28.22 11.19 -16.88
C GLU A 446 27.43 11.33 -15.58
N GLY A 447 27.95 10.67 -14.53
CA GLY A 447 27.36 10.73 -13.21
C GLY A 447 27.31 12.18 -12.76
N ASP A 448 26.11 12.77 -12.84
CA ASP A 448 25.77 14.00 -12.14
C ASP A 448 26.41 13.93 -10.75
N GLY A 449 27.18 14.96 -10.41
CA GLY A 449 28.04 15.06 -9.23
C GLY A 449 27.31 14.80 -7.90
N PRO A 450 27.96 15.03 -6.74
CA PRO A 450 27.41 14.65 -5.43
C PRO A 450 25.94 15.01 -5.36
N SER A 451 25.13 13.96 -5.23
CA SER A 451 23.68 14.02 -5.07
C SER A 451 23.38 15.17 -4.12
N SER A 452 22.83 16.28 -4.61
CA SER A 452 22.33 17.40 -3.81
C SER A 452 21.05 16.96 -3.07
N ASP A 453 21.24 15.94 -2.23
CA ASP A 453 20.41 15.46 -1.13
C ASP A 453 21.27 15.57 0.17
N GLU A 454 22.45 16.24 0.14
CA GLU A 454 23.16 16.67 1.35
C GLU A 454 22.43 17.88 1.95
N ASP A 455 21.21 17.66 2.44
CA ASP A 455 20.76 18.41 3.61
C ASP A 455 21.58 17.87 4.80
N GLU A 456 22.82 18.34 4.94
CA GLU A 456 23.50 18.35 6.23
C GLU A 456 22.67 19.21 7.16
N SER A 457 21.67 18.60 7.79
CA SER A 457 21.10 19.14 9.01
C SER A 457 22.27 19.20 10.00
N PRO A 458 22.63 20.39 10.54
CA PRO A 458 23.71 20.46 11.52
C PRO A 458 23.36 19.50 12.65
N ALA A 459 24.31 18.64 13.00
CA ALA A 459 24.17 17.72 14.11
C ALA A 459 23.74 18.51 15.35
N VAL A 460 22.45 18.46 15.69
CA VAL A 460 21.97 18.93 16.97
C VAL A 460 22.57 17.96 17.99
N GLY A 461 23.63 18.43 18.64
CA GLY A 461 24.37 17.68 19.64
C GLY A 461 23.40 17.08 20.67
N ALA A 462 23.65 15.81 21.01
CA ALA A 462 22.97 15.15 22.10
C ALA A 462 23.07 16.02 23.38
N PRO A 463 21.97 16.21 24.13
CA PRO A 463 22.00 16.99 25.35
C PRO A 463 22.74 16.18 26.42
N GLY A 464 23.97 16.59 26.74
CA GLY A 464 24.67 16.06 27.90
C GLY A 464 26.18 15.98 27.77
N THR A 465 26.86 17.13 27.73
CA THR A 465 28.20 17.31 28.32
C THR A 465 28.46 18.82 28.45
N PRO A 466 28.66 19.36 29.67
CA PRO A 466 29.22 20.69 29.85
C PRO A 466 30.75 20.60 29.75
N ASP A 467 31.37 21.37 28.88
CA ASP A 467 32.34 22.39 29.30
C ASP A 467 33.17 22.97 28.14
N ASN A 468 33.26 24.30 28.21
CA ASN A 468 34.39 25.15 27.85
C ASN A 468 34.96 25.08 26.44
N TYR A 469 34.67 26.10 25.63
CA TYR A 469 35.74 26.99 25.17
C TYR A 469 35.24 28.45 25.01
N ARG A 470 35.90 29.30 25.81
CA ARG A 470 36.03 30.77 25.79
C ARG A 470 35.41 31.54 24.62
N SER A 471 34.50 32.43 25.01
CA SER A 471 34.26 33.73 24.39
C SER A 471 35.48 34.63 24.60
N GLU A 472 36.01 35.18 23.51
CA GLU A 472 36.83 36.39 23.58
C GLU A 472 36.39 37.36 22.49
N SER A 473 35.80 38.45 22.97
CA SER A 473 35.44 39.70 22.30
C SER A 473 36.39 40.12 21.18
N THR A 474 35.86 40.67 20.07
CA THR A 474 36.11 42.09 19.75
C THR A 474 35.14 42.69 18.70
N ARG A 475 34.47 43.76 19.14
CA ARG A 475 34.23 45.06 18.49
C ARG A 475 33.56 45.18 17.11
N ILE A 476 32.38 45.77 17.22
CA ILE A 476 31.71 46.75 16.35
C ILE A 476 32.65 47.89 15.91
N TYR A 477 32.55 48.31 14.64
CA TYR A 477 32.59 49.72 14.25
C TYR A 477 31.72 49.97 13.00
N TYR A 478 30.85 50.99 13.16
CA TYR A 478 30.00 51.76 12.24
C TYR A 478 29.23 51.08 11.09
#